data_AF-A0A327YG76-F1
#
_entry.id   AF-A0A327YG76-F1
#
_cell.length_a   1.000
_cell.length_b   1.000
_cell.length_c   1.000
_cell.angle_alpha   90.00
_cell.angle_beta   90.00
_cell.angle_gamma   90.00
#
_symmetry.space_group_name_H-M   'P 1'
#
loop_
_entity.id
_entity.type
_entity.pdbx_description
1 polymer ?
#
loop_
_entity_poly.entity_id
_entity_poly.type
_entity_poly.pdbx_seq_one_letter_code
_entity_poly.pdbx_strand_id
1 'polypeptide(L)'
;MKKLMMVSVFIFMLNIAYGQAIPVFADDEEYEEYEGHEEENENEAFVEEGGELLGWGAVAATVAAGTLFPLRRKISFFTKTIPNGKSLFINLLRTLTKWHIPIGAAAVTLASIHGILMYMAEGELTLREYAGIAAAGLMITAAVIGMMLAKNKANSSIRFAHIGMLLMASMLIIFHIIIS
;
A
#
# COMPACT_ATOMS: atom_id res chain seq x y z
N MET A 1 -24.26 13.80 -4.62
CA MET A 1 -23.23 12.92 -4.03
C MET A 1 -21.89 12.97 -4.77
N LYS A 2 -21.80 12.78 -6.10
CA LYS A 2 -20.52 12.89 -6.85
C LYS A 2 -19.79 14.22 -6.65
N LYS A 3 -20.51 15.35 -6.63
CA LYS A 3 -19.92 16.68 -6.41
C LYS A 3 -19.33 16.86 -5.00
N LEU A 4 -19.98 16.32 -3.97
CA LEU A 4 -19.49 16.35 -2.58
C LEU A 4 -18.21 15.50 -2.40
N MET A 5 -18.14 14.35 -3.07
CA MET A 5 -16.96 13.48 -3.02
C MET A 5 -15.77 14.08 -3.77
N MET A 6 -16.02 14.76 -4.90
CA MET A 6 -14.98 15.47 -5.65
C MET A 6 -14.45 16.67 -4.86
N VAL A 7 -15.33 17.37 -4.14
CA VAL A 7 -14.95 18.48 -3.25
C VAL A 7 -14.12 17.97 -2.06
N SER A 8 -14.46 16.82 -1.45
CA SER A 8 -13.65 16.31 -0.32
C SER A 8 -12.25 15.86 -0.75
N VAL A 9 -12.13 15.23 -1.92
CA VAL A 9 -10.82 14.85 -2.50
C VAL A 9 -10.00 16.09 -2.86
N PHE A 10 -10.65 17.11 -3.40
CA PHE A 10 -9.99 18.39 -3.72
C PHE A 10 -9.53 19.14 -2.45
N ILE A 11 -10.33 19.15 -1.39
CA ILE A 11 -9.95 19.72 -0.09
C ILE A 11 -8.78 18.95 0.54
N PHE A 12 -8.79 17.63 0.43
CA PHE A 12 -7.68 16.79 0.93
C PHE A 12 -6.37 17.08 0.17
N MET A 13 -6.43 17.20 -1.16
CA MET A 13 -5.29 17.59 -2.00
C MET A 13 -4.77 19.00 -1.67
N LEU A 14 -5.66 19.95 -1.40
CA LEU A 14 -5.27 21.29 -0.97
C LEU A 14 -4.59 21.28 0.41
N ASN A 15 -5.06 20.47 1.37
CA ASN A 15 -4.40 20.38 2.68
C ASN A 15 -2.97 19.83 2.58
N ILE A 16 -2.73 18.87 1.68
CA ILE A 16 -1.37 18.35 1.42
C ILE A 16 -0.49 19.44 0.80
N ALA A 17 -1.00 20.19 -0.19
CA ALA A 17 -0.25 21.25 -0.84
C ALA A 17 0.06 22.44 0.08
N TYR A 18 -0.85 22.82 0.97
CA TYR A 18 -0.66 23.91 1.93
C TYR A 18 0.11 23.49 3.20
N GLY A 19 0.08 22.21 3.56
CA GLY A 19 0.84 21.66 4.71
C GLY A 19 2.35 21.65 4.50
N GLN A 20 2.83 21.89 3.28
CA GLN A 20 4.25 21.95 2.91
C GLN A 20 4.84 23.38 2.98
N ALA A 21 4.09 24.37 3.48
CA ALA A 21 4.47 25.79 3.44
C ALA A 21 4.72 26.41 4.83
N ILE A 22 5.14 25.62 5.82
CA ILE A 22 5.73 26.18 7.05
C ILE A 22 7.24 26.09 6.89
N PRO A 23 7.94 27.20 6.57
CA PRO A 23 9.39 27.24 6.74
C PRO A 23 9.67 27.13 8.23
N VAL A 24 10.10 25.95 8.68
CA VAL A 24 10.73 25.80 9.98
C VAL A 24 12.07 26.53 9.88
N PHE A 25 12.10 27.77 10.36
CA PHE A 25 13.33 28.48 10.63
C PHE A 25 14.00 27.76 11.81
N ALA A 26 15.09 27.03 11.53
CA ALA A 26 16.01 26.60 12.56
C ALA A 26 16.86 27.82 12.95
N ASP A 27 16.70 28.27 14.19
CA ASP A 27 17.61 29.21 14.85
C ASP A 27 18.96 28.48 15.03
N ASP A 28 20.03 29.13 14.57
CA ASP A 28 21.41 28.74 14.83
C ASP A 28 21.69 28.91 16.33
N GLU A 29 21.72 27.81 17.09
CA GLU A 29 22.43 27.78 18.36
C GLU A 29 23.35 26.54 18.45
N GLU A 30 24.54 26.82 18.94
CA GLU A 30 25.81 26.10 18.87
C GLU A 30 25.97 25.13 20.06
N TYR A 31 26.84 24.10 19.91
CA TYR A 31 27.34 23.11 20.91
C TYR A 31 26.38 21.94 21.28
N GLU A 32 26.76 20.66 21.44
CA GLU A 32 28.04 20.01 21.77
C GLU A 32 28.23 18.68 21.03
N GLU A 33 29.50 18.37 20.74
CA GLU A 33 30.03 17.09 20.29
C GLU A 33 29.91 16.03 21.42
N TYR A 34 29.00 15.07 21.26
CA TYR A 34 28.95 13.87 22.11
C TYR A 34 29.32 12.64 21.26
N GLU A 35 30.57 12.19 21.43
CA GLU A 35 30.99 10.84 21.08
C GLU A 35 30.23 9.83 21.95
N GLY A 36 29.43 8.97 21.30
CA GLY A 36 28.62 7.94 21.95
C GLY A 36 28.25 6.78 21.01
N HIS A 37 29.17 6.31 20.17
CA HIS A 37 29.03 5.01 19.49
C HIS A 37 29.36 3.90 20.50
N GLU A 38 28.50 2.92 20.79
CA GLU A 38 28.41 1.68 19.98
C GLU A 38 27.08 0.89 20.17
N GLU A 39 26.11 1.32 20.99
CA GLU A 39 24.85 0.56 21.23
C GLU A 39 23.60 1.05 20.45
N GLU A 40 23.61 2.27 19.91
CA GLU A 40 22.50 2.80 19.10
C GLU A 40 22.43 2.18 17.69
N ASN A 41 23.58 1.76 17.16
CA ASN A 41 23.70 1.28 15.79
C ASN A 41 23.03 -0.09 15.55
N GLU A 42 22.99 -0.98 16.56
CA GLU A 42 22.35 -2.29 16.40
C GLU A 42 20.81 -2.20 16.35
N ASN A 43 20.21 -1.29 17.13
CA ASN A 43 18.76 -1.12 17.14
C ASN A 43 18.26 -0.45 15.87
N GLU A 44 18.97 0.58 15.38
CA GLU A 44 18.65 1.24 14.11
C GLU A 44 18.75 0.26 12.95
N ALA A 45 19.86 -0.50 12.86
CA ALA A 45 20.03 -1.52 11.84
C ALA A 45 18.94 -2.61 11.88
N PHE A 46 18.52 -3.04 13.07
CA PHE A 46 17.45 -4.02 13.22
C PHE A 46 16.08 -3.47 12.80
N VAL A 47 15.79 -2.19 13.09
CA VAL A 47 14.55 -1.53 12.69
C VAL A 47 14.50 -1.33 11.18
N GLU A 48 15.61 -0.95 10.55
CA GLU A 48 15.74 -0.79 9.10
C GLU A 48 15.57 -2.13 8.37
N GLU A 49 16.32 -3.17 8.76
CA GLU A 49 16.23 -4.51 8.15
C GLU A 49 14.83 -5.12 8.34
N GLY A 50 14.26 -4.97 9.54
CA GLY A 50 12.89 -5.37 9.84
C GLY A 50 11.87 -4.62 8.98
N GLY A 51 12.07 -3.31 8.79
CA GLY A 51 11.30 -2.46 7.90
C GLY A 51 11.32 -2.97 6.46
N GLU A 52 12.50 -3.24 5.90
CA GLU A 52 12.65 -3.72 4.52
C GLU A 52 11.95 -5.06 4.30
N LEU A 53 12.12 -6.02 5.22
CA LEU A 53 11.46 -7.33 5.16
C LEU A 53 9.93 -7.19 5.16
N LEU A 54 9.39 -6.31 5.98
CA LEU A 54 7.95 -6.02 6.02
C LEU A 54 7.47 -5.36 4.72
N GLY A 55 8.28 -4.47 4.13
CA GLY A 55 8.02 -3.84 2.84
C GLY A 55 7.87 -4.89 1.73
N TRP A 56 8.84 -5.80 1.59
CA TRP A 56 8.77 -6.91 0.64
C TRP A 56 7.61 -7.86 0.92
N GLY A 57 7.32 -8.14 2.19
CA GLY A 57 6.16 -8.92 2.60
C GLY A 57 4.84 -8.28 2.15
N ALA A 58 4.71 -6.96 2.30
CA ALA A 58 3.54 -6.19 1.86
C ALA A 58 3.38 -6.24 0.34
N VAL A 59 4.48 -6.10 -0.42
CA VAL A 59 4.48 -6.23 -1.89
C VAL A 59 4.03 -7.63 -2.31
N ALA A 60 4.59 -8.68 -1.72
CA ALA A 60 4.22 -10.07 -2.03
C ALA A 60 2.74 -10.34 -1.76
N ALA A 61 2.23 -9.90 -0.60
CA ALA A 61 0.82 -10.02 -0.25
C ALA A 61 -0.10 -9.23 -1.21
N THR A 62 0.31 -8.02 -1.59
CA THR A 62 -0.41 -7.17 -2.56
C THR A 62 -0.50 -7.85 -3.92
N VAL A 63 0.61 -8.39 -4.43
CA VAL A 63 0.65 -9.15 -5.69
C VAL A 63 -0.26 -10.37 -5.60
N ALA A 64 -0.15 -11.16 -4.54
CA ALA A 64 -1.00 -12.33 -4.32
C ALA A 64 -2.49 -11.97 -4.33
N ALA A 65 -2.90 -10.93 -3.61
CA ALA A 65 -4.28 -10.44 -3.60
C ALA A 65 -4.73 -9.91 -4.97
N GLY A 66 -3.86 -9.16 -5.66
CA GLY A 66 -4.11 -8.54 -6.97
C GLY A 66 -4.26 -9.56 -8.10
N THR A 67 -3.58 -10.70 -8.04
CA THR A 67 -3.66 -11.77 -9.05
C THR A 67 -5.06 -12.35 -9.23
N LEU A 68 -5.95 -12.21 -8.23
CA LEU A 68 -7.33 -12.70 -8.32
C LEU A 68 -8.07 -12.09 -9.54
N PHE A 69 -7.85 -10.81 -9.84
CA PHE A 69 -8.55 -10.12 -10.91
C PHE A 69 -8.23 -10.69 -12.32
N PRO A 70 -6.96 -10.75 -12.76
CA PRO A 70 -6.63 -11.33 -14.07
C PRO A 70 -7.03 -12.80 -14.15
N LEU A 71 -6.85 -13.59 -13.08
CA LEU A 71 -7.23 -15.00 -13.07
C LEU A 71 -8.74 -15.20 -13.26
N ARG A 72 -9.58 -14.39 -12.58
CA ARG A 72 -11.04 -14.42 -12.78
C ARG A 72 -11.43 -14.04 -14.21
N ARG A 73 -10.79 -13.02 -14.78
CA ARG A 73 -11.15 -12.49 -16.10
C ARG A 73 -10.77 -13.45 -17.24
N LYS A 74 -9.73 -14.25 -17.06
CA LYS A 74 -9.18 -15.14 -18.09
C LYS A 74 -9.49 -16.62 -17.89
N ILE A 75 -10.41 -16.97 -16.97
CA ILE A 75 -10.73 -18.37 -16.67
C ILE A 75 -11.13 -19.21 -17.90
N SER A 76 -11.89 -18.64 -18.84
CA SER A 76 -12.29 -19.36 -20.05
C SER A 76 -11.12 -19.61 -21.01
N PHE A 77 -10.11 -18.73 -21.00
CA PHE A 77 -8.90 -18.91 -21.80
C PHE A 77 -8.03 -20.02 -21.21
N PHE A 78 -7.80 -20.00 -19.89
CA PHE A 78 -6.99 -21.02 -19.22
C PHE A 78 -7.63 -22.40 -19.25
N THR A 79 -8.94 -22.51 -19.02
CA THR A 79 -9.63 -23.81 -19.05
C THR A 79 -9.77 -24.42 -20.45
N LYS A 80 -9.68 -23.61 -21.51
CA LYS A 80 -9.62 -24.09 -22.91
C LYS A 80 -8.21 -24.51 -23.33
N THR A 81 -7.19 -23.77 -22.91
CA THR A 81 -5.79 -24.01 -23.32
C THR A 81 -5.18 -25.21 -22.59
N ILE A 82 -5.52 -25.40 -21.31
CA ILE A 82 -4.97 -26.47 -20.48
C ILE A 82 -6.12 -27.28 -19.86
N PRO A 83 -6.78 -28.16 -20.65
CA PRO A 83 -7.95 -28.92 -20.17
C PRO A 83 -7.61 -29.84 -18.99
N ASN A 84 -6.41 -30.42 -18.97
CA ASN A 84 -5.92 -31.28 -17.87
C ASN A 84 -5.65 -30.51 -16.57
N GLY A 85 -5.45 -29.18 -16.64
CA GLY A 85 -5.19 -28.31 -15.49
C GLY A 85 -6.43 -27.63 -14.93
N LYS A 86 -7.62 -27.93 -15.47
CA LYS A 86 -8.87 -27.26 -15.12
C LYS A 86 -9.20 -27.35 -13.62
N SER A 87 -9.01 -28.53 -13.01
CA SER A 87 -9.26 -28.74 -11.58
C SER A 87 -8.33 -27.90 -10.70
N LEU A 88 -7.03 -27.88 -11.04
CA LEU A 88 -6.04 -27.06 -10.35
C LEU A 88 -6.38 -25.57 -10.45
N PHE A 89 -6.75 -25.08 -11.63
CA PHE A 89 -7.09 -23.67 -11.82
C PHE A 89 -8.35 -23.25 -11.05
N ILE A 90 -9.38 -24.11 -11.03
CA ILE A 90 -10.60 -23.87 -10.25
C ILE A 90 -10.30 -23.88 -8.74
N ASN A 91 -9.48 -24.82 -8.28
CA ASN A 91 -9.06 -24.90 -6.88
C ASN A 91 -8.27 -23.66 -6.47
N LEU A 92 -7.28 -23.26 -7.27
CA LEU A 92 -6.51 -22.03 -7.05
C LEU A 92 -7.42 -20.81 -6.99
N LEU A 93 -8.36 -20.67 -7.93
CA LEU A 93 -9.29 -19.54 -7.95
C LEU A 93 -10.20 -19.50 -6.71
N ARG A 94 -10.66 -20.67 -6.26
CA ARG A 94 -11.48 -20.81 -5.04
C ARG A 94 -10.65 -20.43 -3.81
N THR A 95 -9.41 -20.90 -3.72
CA THR A 95 -8.47 -20.56 -2.64
C THR A 95 -8.18 -19.06 -2.63
N LEU A 96 -7.77 -18.48 -3.75
CA LEU A 96 -7.51 -17.03 -3.86
C LEU A 96 -8.76 -16.22 -3.53
N THR A 97 -9.95 -16.64 -3.97
CA THR A 97 -11.21 -15.95 -3.61
C THR A 97 -11.47 -15.97 -2.11
N LYS A 98 -11.24 -17.12 -1.44
CA LYS A 98 -11.44 -17.28 0.00
C LYS A 98 -10.45 -16.43 0.79
N TRP A 99 -9.18 -16.40 0.35
CA TRP A 99 -8.09 -15.75 1.05
C TRP A 99 -7.82 -14.31 0.60
N HIS A 100 -8.50 -13.79 -0.43
CA HIS A 100 -8.25 -12.44 -0.94
C HIS A 100 -8.44 -11.34 0.12
N ILE A 101 -9.51 -11.42 0.91
CA ILE A 101 -9.75 -10.45 1.99
C ILE A 101 -8.67 -10.52 3.07
N PRO A 102 -8.37 -11.69 3.70
CA PRO A 102 -7.33 -11.74 4.72
C PRO A 102 -5.93 -11.43 4.18
N ILE A 103 -5.58 -11.85 2.96
CA ILE A 103 -4.28 -11.49 2.33
C ILE A 103 -4.22 -9.98 2.08
N GLY A 104 -5.30 -9.37 1.57
CA GLY A 104 -5.35 -7.92 1.36
C GLY A 104 -5.27 -7.13 2.67
N ALA A 105 -5.90 -7.62 3.74
CA ALA A 105 -5.78 -7.04 5.07
C ALA A 105 -4.34 -7.15 5.60
N ALA A 106 -3.71 -8.31 5.47
CA ALA A 106 -2.31 -8.51 5.83
C ALA A 106 -1.38 -7.57 5.04
N ALA A 107 -1.62 -7.39 3.74
CA ALA A 107 -0.84 -6.45 2.92
C ALA A 107 -0.92 -5.01 3.44
N VAL A 108 -2.12 -4.54 3.79
CA VAL A 108 -2.32 -3.21 4.39
C VAL A 108 -1.63 -3.12 5.75
N THR A 109 -1.78 -4.13 6.61
CA THR A 109 -1.13 -4.13 7.93
C THR A 109 0.39 -4.10 7.81
N LEU A 110 0.98 -4.94 6.96
CA LEU A 110 2.43 -4.97 6.73
C LEU A 110 2.92 -3.63 6.18
N ALA A 111 2.22 -3.05 5.19
CA ALA A 111 2.58 -1.76 4.63
C ALA A 111 2.52 -0.63 5.68
N SER A 112 1.51 -0.63 6.55
CA SER A 112 1.39 0.34 7.63
C SER A 112 2.50 0.21 8.66
N ILE A 113 2.83 -1.02 9.09
CA ILE A 113 3.91 -1.25 10.06
C ILE A 113 5.25 -0.86 9.42
N HIS A 114 5.51 -1.26 8.18
CA HIS A 114 6.69 -0.84 7.42
C HIS A 114 6.81 0.69 7.42
N GLY A 115 5.78 1.42 7.02
CA GLY A 115 5.83 2.89 7.00
C GLY A 115 6.05 3.54 8.38
N ILE A 116 5.51 2.96 9.45
CA ILE A 116 5.75 3.44 10.82
C ILE A 116 7.20 3.22 11.23
N LEU A 117 7.76 2.04 10.98
CA LEU A 117 9.15 1.73 11.32
C LEU A 117 10.13 2.59 10.54
N MET A 118 9.90 2.78 9.23
CA MET A 118 10.74 3.67 8.42
C MET A 118 10.68 5.12 8.92
N TYR A 119 9.49 5.61 9.27
CA TYR A 119 9.36 6.95 9.86
C TYR A 119 10.12 7.09 11.20
N MET A 120 10.09 6.05 12.04
CA MET A 120 10.83 6.05 13.30
C MET A 120 12.35 5.99 13.10
N ALA A 121 12.82 5.32 12.05
CA ALA A 121 14.24 5.19 11.73
C ALA A 121 14.81 6.44 11.06
N GLU A 122 14.09 7.00 10.08
CA GLU A 122 14.59 8.13 9.29
C GLU A 122 14.35 9.49 9.97
N GLY A 123 13.31 9.62 10.80
CA GLY A 123 12.99 10.85 11.53
C GLY A 123 12.53 12.04 10.68
N GLU A 124 12.60 11.93 9.35
CA GLU A 124 12.17 12.96 8.39
C GLU A 124 11.23 12.41 7.31
N LEU A 125 10.52 13.31 6.62
CA LEU A 125 9.62 12.96 5.51
C LEU A 125 10.07 13.69 4.25
N THR A 126 10.70 12.95 3.34
CA THR A 126 11.04 13.39 2.00
C THR A 126 9.99 12.94 0.99
N LEU A 127 10.20 13.29 -0.29
CA LEU A 127 9.31 12.91 -1.38
C LEU A 127 9.06 11.39 -1.46
N ARG A 128 10.06 10.58 -1.10
CA ARG A 128 10.01 9.12 -1.10
C ARG A 128 8.99 8.61 -0.07
N GLU A 129 9.04 9.11 1.16
CA GLU A 129 8.14 8.72 2.24
C GLU A 129 6.72 9.20 1.95
N TYR A 130 6.55 10.41 1.40
CA TYR A 130 5.23 10.90 0.97
C TYR A 130 4.58 10.01 -0.10
N ALA A 131 5.37 9.48 -1.04
CA ALA A 131 4.86 8.54 -2.04
C ALA A 131 4.37 7.22 -1.39
N GLY A 132 5.12 6.70 -0.42
CA GLY A 132 4.75 5.53 0.37
C GLY A 132 3.46 5.74 1.18
N ILE A 133 3.36 6.88 1.87
CA ILE A 133 2.16 7.27 2.64
C ILE A 133 0.94 7.39 1.73
N ALA A 134 1.08 8.05 0.57
CA ALA A 134 0.00 8.19 -0.39
C ALA A 134 -0.46 6.83 -0.94
N ALA A 135 0.47 5.93 -1.23
CA ALA A 135 0.17 4.56 -1.65
C ALA A 135 -0.59 3.79 -0.55
N ALA A 136 -0.10 3.81 0.69
CA ALA A 136 -0.74 3.15 1.82
C ALA A 136 -2.16 3.70 2.08
N GLY A 137 -2.33 5.03 2.02
CA GLY A 137 -3.63 5.68 2.16
C GLY A 137 -4.64 5.24 1.08
N LEU A 138 -4.20 5.09 -0.18
CA LEU A 138 -5.02 4.53 -1.25
C LEU A 138 -5.37 3.06 -0.99
N MET A 139 -4.42 2.24 -0.51
CA MET A 139 -4.68 0.84 -0.16
C MET A 139 -5.70 0.70 0.97
N ILE A 140 -5.59 1.49 2.03
CA ILE A 140 -6.56 1.51 3.14
C ILE A 140 -7.95 1.89 2.63
N THR A 141 -8.04 2.94 1.81
CA THR A 141 -9.31 3.37 1.21
C THR A 141 -9.89 2.27 0.29
N ALA A 142 -9.02 1.63 -0.50
CA ALA A 142 -9.40 0.49 -1.33
C ALA A 142 -9.89 -0.70 -0.50
N ALA A 143 -9.30 -0.99 0.66
CA ALA A 143 -9.75 -2.04 1.56
C ALA A 143 -11.14 -1.75 2.12
N VAL A 144 -11.43 -0.52 2.54
CA VAL A 144 -12.77 -0.09 2.99
C VAL A 144 -13.80 -0.28 1.87
N ILE A 145 -13.51 0.18 0.65
CA ILE A 145 -14.39 -0.01 -0.50
C ILE A 145 -14.52 -1.51 -0.86
N GLY A 146 -13.46 -2.30 -0.68
CA GLY A 146 -13.48 -3.75 -0.84
C GLY A 146 -14.44 -4.44 0.14
N MET A 147 -14.49 -3.98 1.39
CA MET A 147 -15.46 -4.44 2.38
C MET A 147 -16.90 -4.08 2.01
N MET A 148 -17.13 -2.88 1.47
CA MET A 148 -18.45 -2.51 0.92
C MET A 148 -18.83 -3.38 -0.29
N LEU A 149 -17.86 -3.70 -1.16
CA LEU A 149 -18.06 -4.58 -2.32
C LEU A 149 -18.39 -6.02 -1.90
N ALA A 150 -17.81 -6.51 -0.80
CA ALA A 150 -18.09 -7.84 -0.28
C ALA A 150 -19.57 -8.02 0.08
N LYS A 151 -20.22 -6.95 0.54
CA LYS A 151 -21.68 -6.91 0.81
C LYS A 151 -22.50 -6.64 -0.46
N ASN A 152 -21.96 -5.88 -1.42
CA ASN A 152 -22.67 -5.42 -2.63
C ASN A 152 -22.02 -5.93 -3.93
N LYS A 153 -21.80 -7.24 -4.06
CA LYS A 153 -20.98 -7.84 -5.13
C LYS A 153 -21.43 -7.53 -6.57
N ALA A 154 -22.72 -7.24 -6.76
CA ALA A 154 -23.31 -6.91 -8.06
C ALA A 154 -23.02 -5.47 -8.51
N ASN A 155 -22.62 -4.57 -7.60
CA ASN A 155 -22.40 -3.17 -7.92
C ASN A 155 -21.10 -2.98 -8.71
N SER A 156 -21.22 -2.70 -10.01
CA SER A 156 -20.10 -2.49 -10.92
C SER A 156 -19.29 -1.23 -10.60
N SER A 157 -19.92 -0.19 -10.07
CA SER A 157 -19.25 1.07 -9.74
C SER A 157 -18.32 0.93 -8.54
N ILE A 158 -18.75 0.25 -7.47
CA ILE A 158 -17.91 -0.03 -6.30
C ILE A 158 -16.72 -0.90 -6.71
N ARG A 159 -16.95 -1.90 -7.57
CA ARG A 159 -15.88 -2.76 -8.10
C ARG A 159 -14.87 -1.96 -8.92
N PHE A 160 -15.34 -1.08 -9.80
CA PHE A 160 -14.48 -0.22 -10.59
C PHE A 160 -13.65 0.70 -9.71
N ALA A 161 -14.25 1.32 -8.69
CA ALA A 161 -13.55 2.16 -7.73
C ALA A 161 -12.46 1.37 -6.96
N HIS A 162 -12.80 0.19 -6.44
CA HIS A 162 -11.85 -0.68 -5.74
C HIS A 162 -10.64 -1.02 -6.63
N ILE A 163 -10.87 -1.48 -7.86
CA ILE A 163 -9.80 -1.82 -8.80
C ILE A 163 -9.00 -0.58 -9.20
N GLY A 164 -9.67 0.54 -9.50
CA GLY A 164 -9.02 1.78 -9.91
C GLY A 164 -8.10 2.35 -8.84
N MET A 165 -8.52 2.34 -7.57
CA MET A 165 -7.67 2.76 -6.46
C MET A 165 -6.48 1.82 -6.25
N LEU A 166 -6.68 0.51 -6.36
CA LEU A 166 -5.57 -0.45 -6.26
C LEU A 166 -4.55 -0.28 -7.39
N LEU A 167 -5.00 0.06 -8.61
CA LEU A 167 -4.10 0.36 -9.73
C LEU A 167 -3.28 1.63 -9.48
N MET A 168 -3.92 2.71 -9.01
CA MET A 168 -3.21 3.94 -8.64
C MET A 168 -2.24 3.71 -7.48
N ALA A 169 -2.67 2.98 -6.44
CA ALA A 169 -1.79 2.59 -5.33
C ALA A 169 -0.59 1.79 -5.85
N SER A 170 -0.81 0.82 -6.74
CA SER A 170 0.27 0.01 -7.33
C SER A 170 1.28 0.86 -8.10
N MET A 171 0.82 1.89 -8.83
CA MET A 171 1.70 2.83 -9.52
C MET A 171 2.56 3.62 -8.52
N LEU A 172 1.97 4.10 -7.43
CA LEU A 172 2.71 4.81 -6.38
C LEU A 172 3.68 3.88 -5.63
N ILE A 173 3.31 2.62 -5.39
CA ILE A 173 4.21 1.62 -4.79
C ILE A 173 5.41 1.38 -5.69
N ILE A 174 5.20 1.18 -6.99
CA ILE A 174 6.30 1.00 -7.95
C ILE A 174 7.19 2.24 -7.97
N PHE A 175 6.59 3.43 -8.00
CA PHE A 175 7.33 4.69 -7.97
C PHE A 175 8.17 4.81 -6.69
N HIS A 176 7.56 4.58 -5.53
CA HIS A 176 8.22 4.56 -4.22
C HIS A 176 9.41 3.59 -4.25
N ILE A 177 9.22 2.32 -4.63
CA ILE A 177 10.31 1.33 -4.72
C ILE A 177 11.46 1.78 -5.64
N ILE A 178 11.17 2.46 -6.75
CA ILE A 178 12.20 2.91 -7.70
C ILE A 178 13.05 4.06 -7.14
N ILE A 179 12.46 4.92 -6.32
CA ILE A 179 13.15 6.09 -5.74
C ILE A 179 13.65 5.84 -4.31
N SER A 180 13.28 4.69 -3.74
CA SER A 180 13.73 4.21 -2.43
C SER A 180 15.14 3.60 -2.48
#